data_AF-A0A1D1W679-F1
#
_entry.id   AF-A0A1D1W679-F1
#
_cell.length_a   1.000
_cell.length_b   1.000
_cell.length_c   1.000
_cell.angle_alpha   90.00
_cell.angle_beta   90.00
_cell.angle_gamma   90.00
#
_symmetry.space_group_name_H-M   'P 1'
#
loop_
_entity.id
_entity.type
_entity.pdbx_description
1 polymer ?
#
loop_
_entity_poly.entity_id
_entity_poly.type
_entity_poly.pdbx_seq_one_letter_code
_entity_poly.pdbx_strand_id
1 'polypeptide(L)'
;MAKWLGTFQDDRSDDRPVPTDATEGEEGDKKPAAPEPKEQTDDSLLPTITFSKQGADYVQTTTLPSSGQKTEVKFQLNKKTSSKNKAGTTISTTYKWDEETRTLSTEFETSEGKKFEMNFIFDEDYNKLVKHRKTAQVEAKQKMHRIK
;
A
#
# COMPACT_ATOMS: atom_id res chain seq x y z
N MET A 1 11.89 -19.37 1.54
CA MET A 1 10.77 -18.53 2.03
C MET A 1 10.80 -17.23 1.22
N ALA A 2 9.66 -16.62 0.88
CA ALA A 2 9.67 -15.41 0.05
C ALA A 2 10.27 -14.21 0.80
N LYS A 3 11.21 -13.48 0.19
CA LYS A 3 12.00 -12.42 0.85
C LYS A 3 11.17 -11.21 1.28
N TRP A 4 10.11 -10.93 0.54
CA TRP A 4 9.16 -9.84 0.78
C TRP A 4 8.21 -10.08 1.96
N LEU A 5 8.22 -11.26 2.58
CA LEU A 5 7.49 -11.50 3.82
C LEU A 5 8.15 -10.73 4.97
N GLY A 6 7.35 -10.10 5.81
CA GLY A 6 7.81 -9.24 6.89
C GLY A 6 6.73 -8.29 7.36
N THR A 7 7.05 -7.47 8.36
CA THR A 7 6.19 -6.37 8.82
C THR A 7 6.81 -5.04 8.43
N PHE A 8 6.00 -4.20 7.80
CA PHE A 8 6.37 -2.88 7.31
C PHE A 8 5.54 -1.83 8.04
N GLN A 9 6.17 -0.74 8.43
CA GLN A 9 5.56 0.39 9.12
C GLN A 9 5.67 1.64 8.25
N ASP A 10 4.60 2.43 8.25
CA ASP A 10 4.56 3.71 7.53
C ASP A 10 5.70 4.65 7.95
N ASP A 11 6.30 5.35 7.00
CA ASP A 11 7.45 6.24 7.26
C ASP A 11 7.02 7.71 7.49
N ARG A 12 5.71 8.05 7.42
CA ARG A 12 5.08 9.39 7.48
C ARG A 12 5.73 10.53 6.65
N SER A 13 6.78 10.26 5.91
CA SER A 13 7.66 11.28 5.32
C SER A 13 7.12 11.89 4.02
N ASP A 14 5.97 11.44 3.51
CA ASP A 14 5.31 12.01 2.33
C ASP A 14 3.88 11.44 2.22
N ASP A 15 2.89 12.12 2.78
CA ASP A 15 1.49 11.88 2.41
C ASP A 15 0.82 13.23 2.13
N ARG A 16 1.18 13.82 1.00
CA ARG A 16 0.28 14.76 0.33
C ARG A 16 -0.34 14.02 -0.85
N PRO A 17 -1.68 13.89 -0.93
CA PRO A 17 -2.32 13.49 -2.17
C PRO A 17 -1.93 14.52 -3.23
N VAL A 18 -1.26 14.08 -4.30
CA VAL A 18 -1.04 14.96 -5.45
C VAL A 18 -2.35 14.97 -6.21
N PRO A 19 -3.12 16.09 -6.22
CA PRO A 19 -4.29 16.17 -7.08
C PRO A 19 -3.83 16.07 -8.54
N THR A 20 -4.55 15.31 -9.34
CA THR A 20 -4.31 15.11 -10.78
C THR A 20 -4.65 16.32 -11.65
N ASP A 21 -4.65 17.52 -11.07
CA ASP A 21 -4.75 18.80 -11.78
C ASP A 21 -3.45 19.57 -11.58
N ALA A 22 -2.45 19.22 -12.39
CA ALA A 22 -1.29 20.06 -12.63
C ALA A 22 -1.13 20.20 -14.13
N THR A 23 -2.11 20.86 -14.75
CA THR A 23 -1.97 21.44 -16.08
C THR A 23 -1.48 22.87 -15.89
N GLU A 24 -0.27 23.14 -16.39
CA GLU A 24 0.27 24.43 -16.84
C GLU A 24 0.29 25.63 -15.86
N GLY A 25 1.49 26.18 -15.64
CA GLY A 25 1.63 27.61 -15.30
C GLY A 25 2.78 27.98 -14.38
N GLU A 26 3.74 28.70 -14.96
CA GLU A 26 4.61 29.73 -14.36
C GLU A 26 5.88 29.33 -13.58
N GLU A 27 7.00 29.71 -14.22
CA GLU A 27 8.27 30.14 -13.65
C GLU A 27 8.11 31.07 -12.43
N GLY A 28 9.07 31.01 -11.51
CA GLY A 28 9.46 32.18 -10.72
C GLY A 28 9.55 31.99 -9.20
N ASP A 29 10.79 32.18 -8.71
CA ASP A 29 11.14 32.78 -7.43
C ASP A 29 10.84 32.08 -6.08
N LYS A 30 11.95 31.71 -5.42
CA LYS A 30 12.25 31.69 -3.98
C LYS A 30 11.08 31.48 -2.99
N LYS A 31 11.16 30.38 -2.24
CA LYS A 31 10.52 30.26 -0.90
C LYS A 31 11.45 29.55 0.09
N PRO A 32 11.56 30.03 1.36
CA PRO A 32 12.63 29.67 2.27
C PRO A 32 12.47 28.26 2.85
N ALA A 33 13.59 27.68 3.27
CA ALA A 33 13.67 26.42 4.00
C ALA A 33 12.67 26.42 5.17
N ALA A 34 11.67 25.53 5.08
CA ALA A 34 10.75 25.28 6.18
C ALA A 34 11.54 24.63 7.33
N PRO A 35 11.36 25.08 8.58
CA PRO A 35 11.94 24.39 9.72
C PRO A 35 11.33 22.99 9.82
N GLU A 36 12.19 21.98 9.90
CA GLU A 36 11.80 20.59 10.15
C GLU A 36 11.01 20.51 11.46
N PRO A 37 9.73 20.07 11.46
CA PRO A 37 9.13 19.58 12.69
C PRO A 37 9.73 18.19 12.93
N LYS A 38 10.66 18.10 13.88
CA LYS A 38 10.91 16.84 14.59
C LYS A 38 9.68 16.52 15.44
N GLU A 39 8.59 16.12 14.81
CA GLU A 39 7.56 15.38 15.52
C GLU A 39 8.17 14.01 15.83
N GLN A 40 8.61 13.84 17.08
CA GLN A 40 8.71 12.52 17.69
C GLN A 40 7.33 11.90 17.63
N THR A 41 7.06 11.28 16.49
CA THR A 41 5.87 10.51 16.28
C THR A 41 6.09 9.24 17.06
N ASP A 42 5.24 8.97 18.05
CA ASP A 42 5.22 7.68 18.73
C ASP A 42 5.00 6.59 17.68
N ASP A 43 6.08 5.86 17.34
CA ASP A 43 6.09 4.83 16.27
C ASP A 43 4.98 3.79 16.47
N SER A 44 4.49 3.59 17.69
CA SER A 44 3.38 2.68 18.02
C SER A 44 2.05 3.04 17.33
N LEU A 45 1.90 4.28 16.85
CA LEU A 45 0.67 4.80 16.24
C LEU A 45 0.67 4.77 14.70
N LEU A 46 1.72 4.24 14.07
CA LEU A 46 1.87 4.22 12.62
C LEU A 46 1.13 3.02 11.99
N PRO A 47 0.46 3.19 10.82
CA PRO A 47 -0.09 2.08 10.07
C PRO A 47 0.97 1.02 9.76
N THR A 48 0.62 -0.25 9.92
CA THR A 48 1.51 -1.38 9.59
C THR A 48 0.86 -2.33 8.61
N ILE A 49 1.69 -2.96 7.79
CA ILE A 49 1.31 -4.04 6.90
C ILE A 49 2.24 -5.22 7.15
N THR A 50 1.67 -6.36 7.52
CA THR A 50 2.40 -7.62 7.69
C THR A 50 2.04 -8.57 6.57
N PHE A 51 3.05 -9.12 5.90
CA PHE A 51 2.93 -10.24 4.99
C PHE A 51 3.50 -11.49 5.63
N SER A 52 2.68 -12.52 5.73
CA SER A 52 3.08 -13.82 6.29
C SER A 52 2.59 -14.97 5.41
N LYS A 53 3.11 -16.18 5.64
CA LYS A 53 2.68 -17.39 4.95
C LYS A 53 2.10 -18.39 5.96
N GLN A 54 0.90 -18.88 5.71
CA GLN A 54 0.20 -19.88 6.51
C GLN A 54 -0.15 -21.08 5.61
N GLY A 55 0.67 -22.13 5.66
CA GLY A 55 0.51 -23.29 4.77
C GLY A 55 0.67 -22.90 3.30
N ALA A 56 -0.39 -23.08 2.52
CA ALA A 56 -0.44 -22.74 1.10
C ALA A 56 -0.78 -21.25 0.84
N ASP A 57 -1.34 -20.55 1.84
CA ASP A 57 -1.84 -19.19 1.69
C ASP A 57 -0.82 -18.16 2.17
N TYR A 58 -0.86 -16.99 1.52
CA TYR A 58 -0.27 -15.76 2.03
C TYR A 58 -1.33 -14.99 2.79
N VAL A 59 -0.91 -14.28 3.83
CA VAL A 59 -1.78 -13.48 4.67
C VAL A 59 -1.22 -12.06 4.75
N GLN A 60 -2.00 -11.10 4.25
CA GLN A 60 -1.76 -9.68 4.41
C GLN A 60 -2.59 -9.17 5.58
N THR A 61 -1.94 -8.62 6.59
CA THR A 61 -2.58 -7.99 7.74
C THR A 61 -2.27 -6.51 7.74
N THR A 62 -3.28 -5.67 7.59
CA THR A 62 -3.16 -4.21 7.71
C THR A 62 -3.71 -3.78 9.07
N THR A 63 -2.90 -3.09 9.85
CA THR A 63 -3.30 -2.52 11.14
C THR A 63 -3.24 -1.00 11.06
N LEU A 64 -4.34 -0.32 11.39
CA LEU A 64 -4.42 1.14 11.51
C LEU A 64 -4.64 1.49 12.99
N PRO A 65 -3.56 1.77 13.76
CA PRO A 65 -3.67 2.05 15.19
C PRO A 65 -4.61 3.21 15.51
N SER A 66 -4.60 4.26 14.68
CA SER A 66 -5.44 5.45 14.81
C SER A 66 -6.94 5.17 14.83
N SER A 67 -7.39 4.08 14.22
CA SER A 67 -8.80 3.67 14.17
C SER A 67 -9.08 2.39 14.95
N GLY A 68 -8.05 1.74 15.51
CA GLY A 68 -8.13 0.38 16.06
C GLY A 68 -8.50 -0.69 15.03
N GLN A 69 -8.54 -0.35 13.73
CA GLN A 69 -8.97 -1.27 12.70
C GLN A 69 -7.83 -2.23 12.31
N LYS A 70 -8.14 -3.52 12.32
CA LYS A 70 -7.28 -4.58 11.79
C LYS A 70 -8.02 -5.32 10.68
N THR A 71 -7.40 -5.41 9.51
CA THR A 71 -7.94 -6.13 8.35
C THR A 71 -6.97 -7.22 7.94
N GLU A 72 -7.46 -8.45 7.80
CA GLU A 72 -6.68 -9.59 7.36
C GLU A 72 -7.24 -10.11 6.04
N VAL A 73 -6.35 -10.34 5.05
CA VAL A 73 -6.70 -10.89 3.75
C VAL A 73 -5.82 -12.09 3.47
N LYS A 74 -6.46 -13.24 3.23
CA LYS A 74 -5.78 -14.48 2.81
C LYS A 74 -5.84 -14.60 1.29
N PHE A 75 -4.72 -14.91 0.67
CA PHE A 75 -4.63 -15.00 -0.78
C PHE A 75 -3.60 -16.04 -1.24
N GLN A 76 -3.73 -16.47 -2.49
CA GLN A 76 -2.74 -17.27 -3.21
C GLN A 76 -2.30 -16.49 -4.44
N LEU A 77 -1.00 -16.57 -4.76
CA LEU A 77 -0.46 -15.90 -5.94
C LEU A 77 -1.07 -16.50 -7.21
N ASN A 78 -1.33 -15.64 -8.20
CA ASN A 78 -1.89 -15.96 -9.51
C ASN A 78 -3.26 -16.66 -9.45
N LYS A 79 -3.99 -16.55 -8.33
CA LYS A 79 -5.36 -17.03 -8.20
C LYS A 79 -6.32 -15.87 -7.96
N LYS A 80 -7.37 -15.81 -8.78
CA LYS A 80 -8.49 -14.90 -8.58
C LYS A 80 -9.33 -15.41 -7.42
N THR A 81 -9.50 -14.60 -6.39
CA THR A 81 -10.45 -14.83 -5.30
C THR A 81 -11.60 -13.84 -5.43
N SER A 82 -12.80 -14.23 -5.00
CA SER A 82 -13.96 -13.33 -4.99
C SER A 82 -14.59 -13.36 -3.61
N SER A 83 -14.88 -12.18 -3.07
CA SER A 83 -15.56 -12.02 -1.79
C SER A 83 -16.73 -11.06 -1.94
N LYS A 84 -17.79 -11.28 -1.17
CA LYS A 84 -18.95 -10.38 -1.14
C LYS A 84 -18.83 -9.48 0.09
N ASN A 85 -18.86 -8.18 -0.11
CA ASN A 85 -18.88 -7.23 1.01
C ASN A 85 -20.29 -7.19 1.65
N LYS A 86 -20.41 -6.50 2.81
CA LYS A 86 -21.70 -6.33 3.51
C LYS A 86 -22.76 -5.61 2.67
N ALA A 87 -22.36 -4.83 1.68
CA ALA A 87 -23.25 -4.12 0.76
C ALA A 87 -23.71 -5.00 -0.43
N GLY A 88 -23.32 -6.28 -0.47
CA GLY A 88 -23.69 -7.20 -1.54
C GLY A 88 -22.84 -7.08 -2.81
N THR A 89 -21.89 -6.16 -2.86
CA THR A 89 -20.95 -6.01 -3.97
C THR A 89 -19.95 -7.18 -3.95
N THR A 90 -19.77 -7.83 -5.09
CA THR A 90 -18.70 -8.84 -5.23
C THR A 90 -17.42 -8.13 -5.62
N ILE A 91 -16.35 -8.37 -4.86
CA ILE A 91 -15.01 -7.88 -5.13
C ILE A 91 -14.16 -9.09 -5.50
N SER A 92 -13.66 -9.09 -6.73
CA SER A 92 -12.65 -10.03 -7.16
C SER A 92 -11.26 -9.45 -6.97
N THR A 93 -10.37 -10.23 -6.40
CA THR A 93 -8.99 -9.83 -6.12
C THR A 93 -8.02 -10.84 -6.70
N THR A 94 -6.95 -10.36 -7.34
CA THR A 94 -5.84 -11.20 -7.81
C THR A 94 -4.52 -10.62 -7.33
N TYR A 95 -3.66 -11.46 -6.78
CA TYR A 95 -2.30 -11.10 -6.35
C TYR A 95 -1.28 -11.73 -7.28
N LYS A 96 -0.32 -10.95 -7.78
CA LYS A 96 0.75 -11.42 -8.67
C LYS A 96 2.10 -10.93 -8.14
N TRP A 97 3.06 -11.83 -8.04
CA TRP A 97 4.44 -11.49 -7.69
C TRP A 97 5.29 -11.46 -8.95
N ASP A 98 6.02 -10.37 -9.13
CA ASP A 98 7.05 -10.22 -10.14
C ASP A 98 8.40 -10.01 -9.44
N GLU A 99 9.34 -10.93 -9.66
CA GLU A 99 10.67 -10.90 -9.06
C GLU A 99 11.59 -9.87 -9.74
N GLU A 100 11.43 -9.61 -11.04
CA GLU A 100 12.29 -8.68 -11.79
C GLU A 100 12.06 -7.25 -11.33
N THR A 101 10.79 -6.91 -11.10
CA THR A 101 10.39 -5.58 -10.59
C THR A 101 10.20 -5.56 -9.08
N ARG A 102 10.41 -6.68 -8.38
CA ARG A 102 10.18 -6.87 -6.94
C ARG A 102 8.83 -6.30 -6.51
N THR A 103 7.79 -6.61 -7.27
CA THR A 103 6.46 -6.01 -7.09
C THR A 103 5.41 -7.07 -6.82
N LEU A 104 4.70 -6.92 -5.70
CA LEU A 104 3.45 -7.62 -5.44
C LEU A 104 2.30 -6.75 -5.94
N SER A 105 1.79 -7.08 -7.12
CA SER A 105 0.66 -6.39 -7.74
C SER A 105 -0.66 -6.97 -7.25
N THR A 106 -1.61 -6.09 -6.94
CA THR A 106 -2.96 -6.48 -6.52
C THR A 106 -3.98 -5.79 -7.40
N GLU A 107 -4.79 -6.59 -8.09
CA GLU A 107 -5.88 -6.10 -8.93
C GLU A 107 -7.22 -6.39 -8.24
N PHE A 108 -8.03 -5.36 -8.06
CA PHE A 108 -9.39 -5.45 -7.54
C PHE A 108 -10.40 -5.05 -8.61
N GLU A 109 -11.45 -5.85 -8.76
CA GLU A 109 -12.54 -5.61 -9.69
C GLU A 109 -13.87 -5.82 -8.96
N THR A 110 -14.72 -4.78 -8.94
CA THR A 110 -16.08 -4.91 -8.38
C THR A 110 -17.03 -5.49 -9.43
N SER A 111 -18.13 -6.08 -8.99
CA SER A 111 -19.22 -6.54 -9.86
C SER A 111 -19.85 -5.44 -10.72
N GLU A 112 -19.60 -4.18 -10.38
CA GLU A 112 -20.03 -2.99 -11.13
C GLU A 112 -18.99 -2.55 -12.19
N GLY A 113 -17.90 -3.31 -12.36
CA GLY A 113 -16.84 -3.02 -13.33
C GLY A 113 -15.81 -1.99 -12.88
N LYS A 114 -15.87 -1.51 -11.61
CA LYS A 114 -14.86 -0.57 -11.09
C LYS A 114 -13.58 -1.33 -10.79
N LYS A 115 -12.47 -0.82 -11.31
CA LYS A 115 -11.13 -1.37 -11.10
C LYS A 115 -10.32 -0.52 -10.17
N PHE A 116 -9.57 -1.18 -9.31
CA PHE A 116 -8.67 -0.58 -8.36
C PHE A 116 -7.40 -1.42 -8.28
N GLU A 117 -6.24 -0.76 -8.31
CA GLU A 117 -4.93 -1.41 -8.28
C GLU A 117 -4.17 -0.99 -7.03
N MET A 118 -3.47 -1.95 -6.43
CA MET A 118 -2.57 -1.70 -5.32
C MET A 118 -1.30 -2.51 -5.52
N ASN A 119 -0.18 -1.82 -5.71
CA ASN A 119 1.12 -2.42 -5.93
C ASN A 119 2.00 -2.20 -4.69
N PHE A 120 2.72 -3.23 -4.30
CA PHE A 120 3.71 -3.19 -3.24
C PHE A 120 5.08 -3.40 -3.86
N ILE A 121 5.85 -2.33 -4.00
CA ILE A 121 7.14 -2.31 -4.68
C ILE A 121 8.23 -2.35 -3.61
N PHE A 122 9.02 -3.43 -3.58
CA PHE A 122 10.07 -3.64 -2.60
C PHE A 122 11.41 -3.13 -3.12
N ASP A 123 12.22 -2.57 -2.23
CA ASP A 123 13.61 -2.26 -2.55
C ASP A 123 14.46 -3.54 -2.68
N GLU A 124 15.70 -3.36 -3.14
CA GLU A 124 16.60 -4.49 -3.43
C GLU A 124 16.88 -5.36 -2.20
N ASP A 125 16.98 -4.72 -1.02
CA ASP A 125 17.26 -5.39 0.25
C ASP A 125 16.00 -5.86 0.99
N TYR A 126 14.81 -5.60 0.44
CA TYR A 126 13.52 -5.89 1.07
C TYR A 126 13.32 -5.25 2.45
N ASN A 127 14.01 -4.14 2.70
CA ASN A 127 13.92 -3.35 3.93
C ASN A 127 12.98 -2.16 3.78
N LYS A 128 12.62 -1.80 2.55
CA LYS A 128 11.65 -0.75 2.25
C LYS A 128 10.62 -1.24 1.26
N LEU A 129 9.44 -0.63 1.38
CA LEU A 129 8.27 -0.91 0.57
C LEU A 129 7.61 0.41 0.20
N VAL A 130 7.28 0.57 -1.08
CA VAL A 130 6.34 1.61 -1.52
C VAL A 130 5.02 0.93 -1.87
N LYS A 131 3.98 1.25 -1.10
CA LYS A 131 2.61 0.90 -1.42
C LYS A 131 2.04 1.97 -2.35
N HIS A 132 1.82 1.61 -3.60
CA HIS A 132 1.24 2.47 -4.62
C HIS A 132 -0.20 2.07 -4.86
N ARG A 133 -1.10 2.99 -4.55
CA ARG A 133 -2.54 2.86 -4.69
C ARG A 133 -3.00 3.63 -5.93
N LYS A 134 -3.64 2.95 -6.88
CA LYS A 134 -4.15 3.58 -8.11
C LYS A 134 -5.63 3.25 -8.34
N THR A 135 -6.43 4.30 -8.47
CA THR A 135 -7.83 4.23 -8.90
C THR A 135 -7.99 5.02 -10.20
N ALA A 136 -9.19 5.02 -10.80
CA ALA A 136 -9.47 5.86 -11.96
C ALA A 136 -9.33 7.38 -11.69
N GLN A 137 -9.41 7.81 -10.43
CA GLN A 137 -9.48 9.24 -10.05
C GLN A 137 -8.34 9.70 -9.13
N VAL A 138 -7.67 8.77 -8.46
CA VAL A 138 -6.71 9.07 -7.39
C VAL A 138 -5.53 8.12 -7.49
N GLU A 139 -4.34 8.69 -7.40
CA GLU A 139 -3.08 8.00 -7.16
C GLU A 139 -2.53 8.42 -5.79
N ALA A 140 -2.11 7.45 -4.97
CA ALA A 140 -1.46 7.70 -3.70
C ALA A 140 -0.27 6.75 -3.51
N LYS A 141 0.82 7.24 -2.92
CA LYS A 141 2.02 6.46 -2.65
C LYS A 141 2.36 6.59 -1.17
N GLN A 142 2.58 5.46 -0.54
CA GLN A 142 2.85 5.35 0.88
C GLN A 142 4.19 4.62 1.05
N LYS A 143 5.20 5.31 1.60
CA LYS A 143 6.53 4.74 1.88
C LYS A 143 6.49 4.04 3.23
N MET A 144 7.06 2.84 3.30
CA MET A 144 7.09 2.02 4.50
C MET A 144 8.46 1.38 4.67
N HIS A 145 8.89 1.19 5.91
CA HIS A 145 10.15 0.52 6.24
C HIS A 145 9.89 -0.77 7.02
N ARG A 146 10.77 -1.76 6.86
CA ARG A 146 10.66 -3.04 7.53
C ARG A 146 11.04 -2.92 8.99
N ILE A 147 10.21 -3.47 9.87
CA ILE A 147 10.45 -3.53 11.31
C ILE A 147 10.61 -4.96 11.84
N LYS A 148 10.15 -5.98 11.10
CA LYS A 148 10.26 -7.41 11.44
C LYS A 148 10.33 -8.28 10.18
#